data_AF-A0A376VE13-F1
#
_entry.id   AF-A0A376VE13-F1
#
_cell.length_a   1.000
_cell.length_b   1.000
_cell.length_c   1.000
_cell.angle_alpha   90.00
_cell.angle_beta   90.00
_cell.angle_gamma   90.00
#
_symmetry.space_group_name_H-M   'P 1'
#
loop_
_entity.id
_entity.type
_entity.pdbx_description
1 polymer ?
#
loop_
_entity_poly.entity_id
_entity_poly.type
_entity_poly.pdbx_seq_one_letter_code
_entity_poly.pdbx_strand_id
1 'polypeptide(L)'
;MVDTEIWLRLMSISSLYGDDMVRIAHWLAKQSYIDAVVLQQTGLTLRQAQRFLSFPRKSIESSLCWLEQPNHHLIPADSEFYPPQLLATTDYPGALFVEGELHALHSFQLAVVGSRAHSWYGERWGRLFCETLATRGVTITSGLARGIDGVAHKAALQVNGVSIAVLGNGLNTIHPRRHARLATSLLEHGGALVSEFPLDVPPLLTISHEEIALSVV
;
A
#
# COMPACT_ATOMS: atom_id res chain seq x y z
N MET A 1 -6.67 -12.52 15.92
CA MET A 1 -7.73 -12.74 14.91
C MET A 1 -8.75 -11.62 14.91
N VAL A 2 -9.34 -11.24 16.07
CA VAL A 2 -10.29 -10.11 16.16
C VAL A 2 -9.64 -8.79 15.75
N ASP A 3 -8.39 -8.54 16.14
CA ASP A 3 -7.68 -7.29 15.82
C ASP A 3 -7.47 -7.11 14.31
N THR A 4 -7.08 -8.17 13.59
CA THR A 4 -6.92 -8.17 12.14
C THR A 4 -8.25 -7.84 11.45
N GLU A 5 -9.35 -8.47 11.87
CA GLU A 5 -10.67 -8.19 11.29
C GLU A 5 -11.09 -6.73 11.47
N ILE A 6 -10.81 -6.13 12.63
CA ILE A 6 -11.09 -4.70 12.87
C ILE A 6 -10.37 -3.83 11.84
N TRP A 7 -9.07 -4.07 11.63
CA TRP A 7 -8.29 -3.34 10.62
C TRP A 7 -8.86 -3.52 9.21
N LEU A 8 -9.16 -4.75 8.79
CA LEU A 8 -9.76 -5.03 7.48
C LEU A 8 -11.07 -4.25 7.26
N ARG A 9 -11.93 -4.20 8.28
CA ARG A 9 -13.19 -3.46 8.22
C ARG A 9 -12.96 -1.95 8.20
N LEU A 10 -12.02 -1.43 9.00
CA LEU A 10 -11.68 0.01 9.01
C LEU A 10 -11.06 0.45 7.68
N MET A 11 -10.18 -0.35 7.07
CA MET A 11 -9.60 -0.06 5.74
C MET A 11 -10.66 0.08 4.66
N SER A 12 -11.83 -0.53 4.84
CA SER A 12 -12.95 -0.33 3.92
C SER A 12 -13.51 1.11 3.96
N ILE A 13 -13.24 1.90 5.00
CA ILE A 13 -13.77 3.26 5.21
C ILE A 13 -12.80 4.28 4.62
N SER A 14 -13.00 4.65 3.35
CA SER A 14 -12.10 5.53 2.57
C SER A 14 -11.95 6.99 3.05
N SER A 15 -12.49 7.35 4.20
CA SER A 15 -12.47 8.72 4.75
C SER A 15 -11.91 8.75 6.18
N LEU A 16 -11.24 7.68 6.60
CA LEU A 16 -10.70 7.50 7.93
C LEU A 16 -9.21 7.16 7.81
N TYR A 17 -8.36 8.05 8.32
CA TYR A 17 -6.91 7.98 8.23
C TYR A 17 -6.29 8.49 9.53
N GLY A 18 -4.97 8.37 9.64
CA GLY A 18 -4.16 8.94 10.71
C GLY A 18 -4.49 8.39 12.10
N ASP A 19 -4.22 9.23 13.10
CA ASP A 19 -4.38 8.89 14.53
C ASP A 19 -5.81 8.51 14.89
N ASP A 20 -6.80 9.09 14.21
CA ASP A 20 -8.21 8.78 14.42
C ASP A 20 -8.50 7.32 14.09
N MET A 21 -7.97 6.79 12.98
CA MET A 21 -8.15 5.39 12.60
C MET A 21 -7.52 4.44 13.63
N VAL A 22 -6.29 4.75 14.08
CA VAL A 22 -5.55 3.94 15.07
C VAL A 22 -6.28 3.94 16.41
N ARG A 23 -6.71 5.11 16.89
CA ARG A 23 -7.48 5.25 18.13
C ARG A 23 -8.75 4.42 18.09
N ILE A 24 -9.48 4.47 16.98
CA ILE A 24 -10.71 3.69 16.80
C ILE A 24 -10.42 2.19 16.83
N ALA A 25 -9.38 1.73 16.12
CA ALA A 25 -8.99 0.32 16.10
C ALA A 25 -8.69 -0.21 17.50
N HIS A 26 -7.86 0.50 18.27
CA HIS A 26 -7.52 0.12 19.65
C HIS A 26 -8.70 0.16 20.61
N TRP A 27 -9.61 1.12 20.42
CA TRP A 27 -10.81 1.20 21.25
C TRP A 27 -11.78 0.06 20.95
N LEU A 28 -11.97 -0.29 19.68
CA LEU A 28 -12.82 -1.40 19.25
C LEU A 28 -12.26 -2.77 19.70
N ALA A 29 -10.95 -2.95 19.67
CA ALA A 29 -10.30 -4.19 20.14
C ALA A 29 -10.56 -4.50 21.62
N LYS A 30 -10.93 -3.49 22.42
CA LYS A 30 -11.27 -3.63 23.84
C LYS A 30 -12.75 -3.92 24.10
N GLN A 31 -13.60 -3.86 23.07
CA GLN A 31 -15.04 -4.07 23.23
C GLN A 31 -15.40 -5.55 23.20
N SER A 32 -16.35 -5.96 24.04
CA SER A 32 -16.87 -7.33 24.05
C SER A 32 -17.78 -7.64 22.85
N TYR A 33 -18.39 -6.61 22.26
CA TYR A 33 -19.22 -6.70 21.06
C TYR A 33 -19.12 -5.38 20.28
N ILE A 34 -19.29 -5.45 18.95
CA ILE A 34 -19.24 -4.28 18.08
C ILE A 34 -20.54 -4.23 17.29
N ASP A 35 -21.34 -3.19 17.55
CA ASP A 35 -22.57 -2.88 16.80
C ASP A 35 -22.55 -1.40 16.33
N ALA A 36 -23.64 -0.95 15.70
CA ALA A 36 -23.72 0.40 15.18
C ALA A 36 -23.62 1.48 16.28
N VAL A 37 -24.12 1.21 17.49
CA VAL A 37 -24.11 2.17 18.60
C VAL A 37 -22.69 2.31 19.14
N VAL A 38 -22.00 1.18 19.35
CA VAL A 38 -20.61 1.13 19.77
C VAL A 38 -19.70 1.87 18.77
N LEU A 39 -19.91 1.66 17.46
CA LEU A 39 -19.14 2.37 16.42
C LEU A 39 -19.39 3.89 16.43
N GLN A 40 -20.62 4.34 16.66
CA GLN A 40 -20.94 5.77 16.72
C GLN A 40 -20.30 6.48 17.92
N GLN A 41 -20.03 5.77 19.02
CA GLN A 41 -19.32 6.32 20.18
C GLN A 41 -17.88 6.74 19.86
N THR A 42 -17.29 6.20 18.78
CA THR A 42 -15.93 6.54 18.36
C THR A 42 -15.86 7.75 17.42
N GLY A 43 -17.01 8.37 17.14
CA GLY A 43 -17.13 9.49 16.20
C GLY A 43 -17.43 9.07 14.75
N LEU A 44 -17.59 7.77 14.47
CA LEU A 44 -18.00 7.32 13.13
C LEU A 44 -19.44 7.74 12.85
N THR A 45 -19.67 8.26 11.65
CA THR A 45 -21.02 8.52 11.14
C THR A 45 -21.78 7.21 10.96
N LEU A 46 -23.12 7.28 10.91
CA LEU A 46 -23.97 6.11 10.65
C LEU A 46 -23.56 5.37 9.36
N ARG A 47 -23.21 6.11 8.31
CA ARG A 47 -22.78 5.54 7.03
C ARG A 47 -21.45 4.78 7.16
N GLN A 48 -20.50 5.31 7.92
CA GLN A 48 -19.22 4.64 8.18
C GLN A 48 -19.41 3.39 9.04
N ALA A 49 -20.22 3.47 10.10
CA ALA A 49 -20.57 2.31 10.93
C ALA A 49 -21.26 1.21 10.12
N GLN A 50 -22.21 1.57 9.24
CA GLN A 50 -22.85 0.63 8.31
C GLN A 50 -21.84 -0.01 7.34
N ARG A 51 -20.85 0.75 6.85
CA ARG A 51 -19.80 0.23 5.97
C ARG A 51 -18.87 -0.74 6.70
N PHE A 52 -18.49 -0.42 7.94
CA PHE A 52 -17.73 -1.32 8.81
C PHE A 52 -18.46 -2.66 9.03
N LEU A 53 -19.75 -2.60 9.40
CA LEU A 53 -20.55 -3.79 9.71
C LEU A 53 -20.89 -4.61 8.46
N SER A 54 -21.13 -3.95 7.32
CA SER A 54 -21.48 -4.61 6.06
C SER A 54 -20.27 -5.13 5.27
N PHE A 55 -19.05 -4.95 5.77
CA PHE A 55 -17.85 -5.49 5.13
C PHE A 55 -17.98 -7.01 4.92
N PRO A 56 -17.83 -7.52 3.68
CA PRO A 56 -18.18 -8.90 3.37
C PRO A 56 -17.32 -9.91 4.12
N ARG A 57 -17.97 -10.88 4.77
CA ARG A 57 -17.28 -11.99 5.45
C ARG A 57 -16.32 -12.74 4.54
N LYS A 58 -16.72 -12.94 3.27
CA LYS A 58 -15.86 -13.56 2.25
C LYS A 58 -14.57 -12.78 2.01
N SER A 59 -14.61 -11.45 2.04
CA SER A 59 -13.41 -10.61 1.87
C SER A 59 -12.50 -10.70 3.11
N ILE A 60 -13.06 -10.83 4.31
CA ILE A 60 -12.29 -11.12 5.54
C ILE A 60 -11.59 -12.48 5.41
N GLU A 61 -12.33 -13.54 5.10
CA GLU A 61 -11.80 -14.90 4.96
C GLU A 61 -10.70 -14.98 3.88
N SER A 62 -10.91 -14.33 2.73
CA SER A 62 -9.91 -14.24 1.67
C SER A 62 -8.66 -13.47 2.11
N SER A 63 -8.81 -12.43 2.93
CA SER A 63 -7.67 -11.66 3.44
C SER A 63 -6.87 -12.45 4.46
N LEU A 64 -7.54 -13.22 5.32
CA LEU A 64 -6.86 -14.12 6.25
C LEU A 64 -6.08 -15.21 5.51
N CYS A 65 -6.67 -15.83 4.49
CA CYS A 65 -5.99 -16.83 3.64
C CYS A 65 -4.79 -16.22 2.90
N TRP A 66 -4.91 -14.97 2.44
CA TRP A 66 -3.79 -14.26 1.82
C TRP A 66 -2.66 -13.99 2.84
N LEU A 67 -2.99 -13.63 4.08
CA LEU A 67 -2.01 -13.41 5.17
C LEU A 67 -1.32 -14.69 5.66
N GLU A 68 -1.85 -15.88 5.34
CA GLU A 68 -1.20 -17.16 5.65
C GLU A 68 -0.05 -17.49 4.68
N GLN A 69 0.02 -16.80 3.54
CA GLN A 69 1.07 -17.01 2.55
C GLN A 69 2.41 -16.39 3.01
N PRO A 70 3.56 -16.95 2.60
CA PRO A 70 4.86 -16.40 2.97
C PRO A 70 5.03 -14.98 2.40
N ASN A 71 5.68 -14.10 3.17
CA ASN A 71 5.94 -12.70 2.80
C ASN A 71 4.67 -11.85 2.51
N HIS A 72 3.53 -12.24 3.07
CA HIS A 72 2.29 -11.48 3.00
C HIS A 72 1.93 -10.93 4.38
N HIS A 73 1.71 -9.62 4.46
CA HIS A 73 1.62 -8.91 5.73
C HIS A 73 0.47 -7.90 5.73
N LEU A 74 -0.16 -7.77 6.89
CA LEU A 74 -0.98 -6.61 7.24
C LEU A 74 -0.22 -5.86 8.32
N ILE A 75 0.16 -4.61 8.05
CA ILE A 75 0.99 -3.78 8.91
C ILE A 75 0.14 -2.61 9.41
N PRO A 76 -0.37 -2.66 10.65
CA PRO A 76 -0.97 -1.52 11.32
C PRO A 76 0.01 -0.36 11.49
N ALA A 77 -0.49 0.88 11.57
CA ALA A 77 0.33 2.08 11.73
C ALA A 77 1.10 2.17 13.05
N ASP A 78 0.69 1.42 14.07
CA ASP A 78 1.38 1.27 15.36
C ASP A 78 2.41 0.12 15.37
N SER A 79 2.61 -0.56 14.24
CA SER A 79 3.64 -1.59 14.09
C SER A 79 5.03 -0.98 13.90
N GLU A 80 6.06 -1.62 14.46
CA GLU A 80 7.46 -1.26 14.22
C GLU A 80 7.86 -1.40 12.74
N PHE A 81 7.14 -2.23 11.98
CA PHE A 81 7.38 -2.43 10.56
C PHE A 81 6.70 -1.39 9.68
N TYR A 82 5.88 -0.49 10.23
CA TYR A 82 5.23 0.56 9.45
C TYR A 82 6.26 1.61 8.97
N PRO A 83 6.18 2.10 7.71
CA PRO A 83 7.17 3.05 7.20
C PRO A 83 7.16 4.37 7.99
N PRO A 84 8.30 4.80 8.59
CA PRO A 84 8.33 5.99 9.44
C PRO A 84 8.07 7.29 8.66
N GLN A 85 8.46 7.34 7.38
CA GLN A 85 8.21 8.48 6.50
C GLN A 85 6.71 8.70 6.25
N LEU A 86 5.99 7.60 5.98
CA LEU A 86 4.54 7.63 5.80
C LEU A 86 3.82 8.04 7.10
N LEU A 87 4.25 7.52 8.25
CA LEU A 87 3.69 7.86 9.56
C LEU A 87 3.83 9.36 9.90
N ALA A 88 4.82 10.05 9.32
CA ALA A 88 5.02 11.48 9.52
C ALA A 88 4.05 12.37 8.71
N THR A 89 3.25 11.79 7.81
CA THR A 89 2.23 12.51 7.05
C THR A 89 0.97 12.73 7.89
N THR A 90 0.12 13.71 7.55
CA THR A 90 -1.11 13.99 8.32
C THR A 90 -2.19 12.92 8.16
N ASP A 91 -2.28 12.33 6.97
CA ASP A 91 -3.37 11.44 6.57
C ASP A 91 -2.85 10.04 6.25
N TYR A 92 -1.91 9.53 7.06
CA TYR A 92 -1.34 8.21 6.86
C TYR A 92 -2.42 7.10 6.95
N PRO A 93 -2.38 6.03 6.13
CA PRO A 93 -3.32 4.93 6.23
C PRO A 93 -3.11 4.15 7.52
N GLY A 94 -4.18 3.84 8.26
CA GLY A 94 -4.05 3.15 9.55
C GLY A 94 -3.52 1.71 9.45
N ALA A 95 -3.56 1.09 8.27
CA ALA A 95 -2.91 -0.19 8.00
C ALA A 95 -2.54 -0.33 6.52
N LEU A 96 -1.52 -1.13 6.24
CA LEU A 96 -1.04 -1.46 4.90
C LEU A 96 -1.04 -2.96 4.66
N PHE A 97 -1.48 -3.39 3.48
CA PHE A 97 -1.12 -4.69 2.95
C PHE A 97 0.24 -4.60 2.26
N VAL A 98 1.11 -5.58 2.55
CA VAL A 98 2.44 -5.69 1.96
C VAL A 98 2.70 -7.12 1.51
N GLU A 99 3.10 -7.27 0.26
CA GLU A 99 3.67 -8.51 -0.30
C GLU A 99 5.16 -8.26 -0.57
N GLY A 100 6.05 -9.06 0.00
CA GLY A 100 7.51 -8.93 -0.16
C GLY A 100 8.25 -8.58 1.12
N GLU A 101 9.45 -7.99 0.99
CA GLU A 101 10.39 -7.83 2.10
C GLU A 101 10.12 -6.56 2.92
N LEU A 102 9.80 -6.72 4.21
CA LEU A 102 9.49 -5.60 5.11
C LEU A 102 10.67 -4.66 5.33
N HIS A 103 11.90 -5.17 5.27
CA HIS A 103 13.12 -4.35 5.43
C HIS A 103 13.24 -3.29 4.33
N ALA A 104 12.68 -3.52 3.14
CA ALA A 104 12.69 -2.54 2.07
C ALA A 104 11.94 -1.26 2.46
N LEU A 105 10.87 -1.37 3.25
CA LEU A 105 10.05 -0.23 3.70
C LEU A 105 10.79 0.75 4.62
N HIS A 106 11.88 0.30 5.24
CA HIS A 106 12.73 1.12 6.13
C HIS A 106 14.02 1.59 5.46
N SER A 107 14.24 1.21 4.20
CA SER A 107 15.42 1.61 3.45
C SER A 107 15.36 3.09 3.06
N PHE A 108 16.52 3.64 2.69
CA PHE A 108 16.58 4.98 2.12
C PHE A 108 15.98 4.98 0.71
N GLN A 109 14.84 5.65 0.55
CA GLN A 109 14.00 5.58 -0.63
C GLN A 109 13.99 6.89 -1.42
N LEU A 110 13.74 6.78 -2.73
CA LEU A 110 13.38 7.92 -3.59
C LEU A 110 12.09 7.60 -4.35
N ALA A 111 11.08 8.45 -4.17
CA ALA A 111 9.87 8.41 -4.97
C ALA A 111 10.16 8.90 -6.39
N VAL A 112 9.77 8.11 -7.39
CA VAL A 112 9.84 8.49 -8.80
C VAL A 112 8.45 8.45 -9.40
N VAL A 113 7.95 9.61 -9.78
CA VAL A 113 6.64 9.79 -10.42
C VAL A 113 6.80 10.49 -11.76
N GLY A 114 5.85 10.27 -12.67
CA GLY A 114 5.81 11.02 -13.92
C GLY A 114 4.76 10.54 -14.90
N SER A 115 4.81 11.10 -16.10
CA SER A 115 3.77 10.89 -17.12
C SER A 115 3.55 9.42 -17.47
N ARG A 116 2.26 9.04 -17.56
CA ARG A 116 1.81 7.75 -18.10
C ARG A 116 2.11 7.58 -19.60
N ALA A 117 2.36 8.69 -20.30
CA ALA A 117 2.79 8.78 -21.69
C ALA A 117 4.07 9.64 -21.76
N HIS A 118 5.22 9.03 -21.52
CA HIS A 118 6.50 9.74 -21.57
C HIS A 118 7.04 9.87 -22.99
N SER A 119 7.90 10.86 -23.20
CA SER A 119 8.75 10.95 -24.37
C SER A 119 9.96 10.01 -24.25
N TRP A 120 10.64 9.78 -25.37
CA TRP A 120 11.93 9.08 -25.36
C TRP A 120 12.98 9.78 -24.48
N TYR A 121 12.96 11.13 -24.47
CA TYR A 121 13.86 11.93 -23.62
C TYR A 121 13.58 11.70 -22.13
N GLY A 122 12.30 11.68 -21.73
CA GLY A 122 11.89 11.40 -20.36
C GLY A 122 12.27 9.99 -19.91
N GLU A 123 12.05 9.00 -20.77
CA GLU A 123 12.48 7.61 -20.51
C GLU A 123 13.99 7.50 -20.32
N ARG A 124 14.78 8.15 -21.19
CA ARG A 124 16.25 8.11 -21.12
C ARG A 124 16.76 8.63 -19.77
N TRP A 125 16.26 9.78 -19.32
CA TRP A 125 16.70 10.38 -18.07
C TRP A 125 16.14 9.65 -16.85
N GLY A 126 14.87 9.26 -16.88
CA GLY A 126 14.27 8.45 -15.81
C GLY A 126 15.06 7.16 -15.57
N ARG A 127 15.43 6.46 -16.64
CA ARG A 127 16.29 5.28 -16.57
C ARG A 127 17.66 5.60 -15.98
N LEU A 128 18.37 6.58 -16.53
CA LEU A 128 19.73 6.94 -16.08
C LEU A 128 19.77 7.31 -14.59
N PHE A 129 18.82 8.12 -14.12
CA PHE A 129 18.77 8.51 -12.72
C PHE A 129 18.47 7.33 -11.81
N CYS A 130 17.48 6.50 -12.16
CA CYS A 130 17.11 5.34 -11.35
C CYS A 130 18.22 4.29 -11.30
N GLU A 131 18.86 3.96 -12.43
CA GLU A 131 20.03 3.07 -12.48
C GLU A 131 21.15 3.59 -11.57
N THR A 132 21.48 4.89 -11.67
CA THR A 132 22.58 5.51 -10.92
C THR A 132 22.32 5.48 -9.41
N LEU A 133 21.09 5.76 -8.98
CA LEU A 133 20.70 5.80 -7.58
C LEU A 133 20.59 4.38 -7.00
N ALA A 134 19.96 3.46 -7.73
CA ALA A 134 19.84 2.07 -7.32
C ALA A 134 21.21 1.39 -7.16
N THR A 135 22.18 1.69 -8.04
CA THR A 135 23.57 1.19 -7.91
C THR A 135 24.24 1.67 -6.62
N ARG A 136 23.76 2.76 -6.01
CA ARG A 136 24.26 3.30 -4.73
C ARG A 136 23.44 2.83 -3.52
N GLY A 137 22.54 1.86 -3.71
CA GLY A 137 21.71 1.29 -2.64
C GLY A 137 20.48 2.13 -2.29
N VAL A 138 20.09 3.10 -3.13
CA VAL A 138 18.82 3.82 -2.95
C VAL A 138 17.68 2.96 -3.49
N THR A 139 16.67 2.70 -2.66
CA THR A 139 15.47 1.98 -3.09
C THR A 139 14.57 2.89 -3.91
N ILE A 140 14.14 2.43 -5.08
CA ILE A 140 13.24 3.21 -5.93
C ILE A 140 11.80 2.87 -5.59
N THR A 141 11.00 3.87 -5.23
CA THR A 141 9.57 3.70 -4.89
C THR A 141 8.70 4.40 -5.94
N SER A 142 7.68 3.71 -6.46
CA SER A 142 6.81 4.26 -7.52
C SER A 142 5.45 3.52 -7.59
N GLY A 143 4.52 3.99 -8.43
CA GLY A 143 3.13 3.53 -8.44
C GLY A 143 2.82 2.30 -9.31
N LEU A 144 3.84 1.67 -9.90
CA LEU A 144 3.71 0.59 -10.91
C LEU A 144 2.86 0.97 -12.15
N ALA A 145 2.50 2.24 -12.33
CA ALA A 145 1.65 2.67 -13.43
C ALA A 145 2.37 2.51 -14.79
N ARG A 146 1.63 2.74 -15.88
CA ARG A 146 2.28 2.91 -17.19
C ARG A 146 3.20 4.12 -17.15
N GLY A 147 4.22 4.09 -18.00
CA GLY A 147 5.06 5.26 -18.22
C GLY A 147 6.26 5.28 -17.28
N ILE A 148 6.56 6.44 -16.69
CA ILE A 148 7.78 6.68 -15.92
C ILE A 148 7.92 5.71 -14.74
N ASP A 149 6.83 5.35 -14.05
CA ASP A 149 6.86 4.35 -12.98
C ASP A 149 7.45 3.03 -13.45
N GLY A 150 6.96 2.52 -14.59
CA GLY A 150 7.49 1.31 -15.20
C GLY A 150 8.95 1.44 -15.66
N VAL A 151 9.39 2.63 -16.04
CA VAL A 151 10.81 2.90 -16.37
C VAL A 151 11.66 2.85 -15.10
N ALA A 152 11.21 3.48 -14.02
CA ALA A 152 11.91 3.57 -12.74
C ALA A 152 12.15 2.18 -12.12
N HIS A 153 11.09 1.37 -12.01
CA HIS A 153 11.19 0.00 -11.51
C HIS A 153 12.14 -0.86 -12.33
N LYS A 154 12.02 -0.82 -13.68
CA LYS A 154 12.90 -1.61 -14.56
C LYS A 154 14.35 -1.18 -14.44
N ALA A 155 14.60 0.12 -14.37
CA ALA A 155 15.94 0.69 -14.22
C ALA A 155 16.61 0.26 -12.91
N ALA A 156 15.86 0.22 -11.81
CA ALA A 156 16.37 -0.31 -10.53
C ALA A 156 16.75 -1.79 -10.64
N LEU A 157 15.85 -2.61 -11.21
CA LEU A 157 16.10 -4.05 -11.39
C LEU A 157 17.27 -4.35 -12.34
N GLN A 158 17.48 -3.54 -13.37
CA GLN A 158 18.58 -3.71 -14.33
C GLN A 158 19.97 -3.67 -13.68
N VAL A 159 20.11 -3.02 -12.53
CA VAL A 159 21.35 -2.94 -11.76
C VAL A 159 21.30 -3.79 -10.48
N ASN A 160 20.36 -4.73 -10.39
CA ASN A 160 20.08 -5.56 -9.20
C ASN A 160 19.78 -4.73 -7.94
N GLY A 161 19.18 -3.54 -8.11
CA GLY A 161 18.71 -2.72 -7.00
C GLY A 161 17.33 -3.15 -6.48
N VAL A 162 16.95 -2.59 -5.34
CA VAL A 162 15.65 -2.83 -4.69
C VAL A 162 14.65 -1.78 -5.16
N SER A 163 13.39 -2.18 -5.34
CA SER A 163 12.32 -1.25 -5.68
C SER A 163 10.97 -1.67 -5.11
N ILE A 164 10.18 -0.69 -4.67
CA ILE A 164 8.89 -0.87 -4.01
C ILE A 164 7.79 -0.26 -4.89
N ALA A 165 6.74 -1.04 -5.14
CA ALA A 165 5.56 -0.57 -5.86
C ALA A 165 4.41 -0.26 -4.91
N VAL A 166 3.84 0.94 -5.01
CA VAL A 166 2.67 1.36 -4.22
C VAL A 166 1.44 1.37 -5.12
N LEU A 167 0.50 0.46 -4.88
CA LEU A 167 -0.64 0.25 -5.77
C LEU A 167 -1.83 1.12 -5.35
N GLY A 168 -2.49 1.72 -6.34
CA GLY A 168 -3.75 2.46 -6.16
C GLY A 168 -5.00 1.56 -6.09
N ASN A 169 -4.82 0.30 -5.71
CA ASN A 169 -5.83 -0.74 -5.65
C ASN A 169 -5.36 -1.92 -4.81
N GLY A 170 -6.24 -2.90 -4.55
CA GLY A 170 -5.90 -4.09 -3.78
C GLY A 170 -4.88 -4.99 -4.48
N LEU A 171 -4.06 -5.71 -3.69
CA LEU A 171 -2.95 -6.52 -4.21
C LEU A 171 -3.39 -7.77 -5.02
N ASN A 172 -4.66 -8.18 -4.97
CA ASN A 172 -5.14 -9.30 -5.80
C ASN A 172 -5.10 -9.00 -7.30
N THR A 173 -4.98 -7.73 -7.71
CA THR A 173 -4.95 -7.35 -9.11
C THR A 173 -3.78 -6.42 -9.42
N ILE A 174 -2.81 -6.93 -10.18
CA ILE A 174 -1.75 -6.05 -10.72
C ILE A 174 -2.30 -5.24 -11.89
N HIS A 175 -2.22 -3.91 -11.77
CA HIS A 175 -2.59 -2.98 -12.82
C HIS A 175 -1.42 -2.03 -13.16
N PRO A 176 -1.12 -1.84 -14.46
CA PRO A 176 -1.71 -2.50 -15.63
C PRO A 176 -1.27 -3.97 -15.74
N ARG A 177 -2.11 -4.84 -16.32
CA ARG A 177 -1.82 -6.30 -16.44
C ARG A 177 -0.44 -6.61 -17.06
N ARG A 178 0.04 -5.77 -17.98
CA ARG A 178 1.36 -5.91 -18.62
C ARG A 178 2.54 -5.79 -17.65
N HIS A 179 2.33 -5.24 -16.45
CA HIS A 179 3.35 -5.12 -15.40
C HIS A 179 3.31 -6.28 -14.40
N ALA A 180 2.49 -7.33 -14.61
CA ALA A 180 2.48 -8.51 -13.74
C ALA A 180 3.87 -9.13 -13.57
N ARG A 181 4.62 -9.33 -14.67
CA ARG A 181 6.00 -9.83 -14.60
C ARG A 181 6.94 -8.88 -13.88
N LEU A 182 6.74 -7.57 -14.05
CA LEU A 182 7.55 -6.56 -13.39
C LEU A 182 7.33 -6.62 -11.86
N ALA A 183 6.08 -6.72 -11.42
CA ALA A 183 5.72 -6.88 -10.01
C ALA A 183 6.38 -8.13 -9.40
N THR A 184 6.32 -9.27 -10.09
CA THR A 184 7.02 -10.49 -9.64
C THR A 184 8.53 -10.27 -9.51
N SER A 185 9.15 -9.62 -10.49
CA SER A 185 10.59 -9.32 -10.43
C SER A 185 10.97 -8.38 -9.29
N LEU A 186 10.09 -7.44 -8.89
CA LEU A 186 10.31 -6.60 -7.71
C LEU A 186 10.45 -7.46 -6.45
N LEU A 187 9.54 -8.42 -6.25
CA LEU A 187 9.55 -9.33 -5.11
C LEU A 187 10.80 -10.22 -5.12
N GLU A 188 11.17 -10.77 -6.27
CA GLU A 188 12.36 -11.62 -6.44
C GLU A 188 13.67 -10.89 -6.10
N HIS A 189 13.71 -9.56 -6.22
CA HIS A 189 14.89 -8.73 -5.92
C HIS A 189 14.84 -8.09 -4.53
N GLY A 190 14.03 -8.64 -3.62
CA GLY A 190 13.92 -8.16 -2.24
C GLY A 190 13.16 -6.84 -2.10
N GLY A 191 12.33 -6.49 -3.09
CA GLY A 191 11.39 -5.38 -3.04
C GLY A 191 10.05 -5.77 -2.40
N ALA A 192 9.06 -4.88 -2.55
CA ALA A 192 7.72 -5.08 -2.01
C ALA A 192 6.64 -4.46 -2.90
N LEU A 193 5.42 -5.01 -2.82
CA LEU A 193 4.18 -4.41 -3.28
C LEU A 193 3.39 -3.95 -2.07
N VAL A 194 2.93 -2.71 -2.07
CA VAL A 194 2.25 -2.06 -0.93
C VAL A 194 0.88 -1.54 -1.38
N SER A 195 -0.14 -1.70 -0.54
CA SER A 195 -1.47 -1.13 -0.77
C SER A 195 -2.19 -0.79 0.52
N GLU A 196 -2.85 0.37 0.56
CA GLU A 196 -3.76 0.77 1.64
C GLU A 196 -5.18 0.24 1.46
N PHE A 197 -5.48 -0.38 0.31
CA PHE A 197 -6.82 -0.82 -0.04
C PHE A 197 -7.06 -2.28 0.36
N PRO A 198 -8.30 -2.66 0.72
CA PRO A 198 -8.68 -4.07 0.79
C PRO A 198 -8.28 -4.83 -0.48
N LEU A 199 -7.85 -6.09 -0.32
CA LEU A 199 -7.21 -6.86 -1.39
C LEU A 199 -8.03 -6.97 -2.68
N ASP A 200 -9.36 -6.95 -2.59
CA ASP A 200 -10.31 -7.10 -3.69
C ASP A 200 -10.71 -5.78 -4.37
N VAL A 201 -10.21 -4.62 -3.90
CA VAL A 201 -10.51 -3.33 -4.52
C VAL A 201 -9.92 -3.27 -5.93
N PRO A 202 -10.76 -3.06 -6.97
CA PRO A 202 -10.27 -2.95 -8.34
C PRO A 202 -9.55 -1.61 -8.58
N PRO A 203 -8.73 -1.51 -9.65
CA PRO A 203 -8.10 -0.26 -10.06
C PRO A 203 -9.13 0.86 -10.24
N LEU A 204 -8.99 1.93 -9.46
CA LEU A 204 -9.82 3.12 -9.60
C LEU A 204 -9.31 3.95 -10.78
N LEU A 205 -10.21 4.29 -11.71
CA LEU A 205 -9.87 5.05 -12.93
C LEU A 205 -9.38 6.48 -12.65
N THR A 206 -9.65 7.02 -11.46
CA THR A 206 -9.54 8.45 -11.15
C THR A 206 -8.46 8.80 -10.12
N ILE A 207 -7.88 7.84 -9.41
CA ILE A 207 -6.78 8.18 -8.49
C ILE A 207 -5.49 8.35 -9.30
N SER A 208 -4.89 9.53 -9.20
CA SER A 208 -3.51 9.75 -9.60
C SER A 208 -2.63 8.91 -8.68
N HIS A 209 -2.03 7.84 -9.20
CA HIS A 209 -0.96 7.08 -8.52
C HIS A 209 0.17 7.99 -7.98
N GLU A 210 0.24 9.25 -8.43
CA GLU A 210 1.12 10.30 -7.93
C GLU A 210 0.88 10.64 -6.45
N GLU A 211 -0.37 10.69 -5.94
CA GLU A 211 -0.63 11.02 -4.53
C GLU A 211 -0.28 9.87 -3.57
N ILE A 212 -0.40 8.63 -4.03
CA ILE A 212 -0.16 7.43 -3.20
C ILE A 212 1.34 7.09 -3.14
N ALA A 213 2.10 7.31 -4.22
CA ALA A 213 3.55 7.08 -4.21
C ALA A 213 4.31 8.18 -3.43
N LEU A 214 3.78 9.41 -3.39
CA LEU A 214 4.37 10.53 -2.66
C LEU A 214 4.12 10.47 -1.15
N SER A 215 3.15 9.70 -0.68
CA SER A 215 2.92 9.54 0.77
C SER A 215 3.82 8.49 1.41
N VAL A 216 4.33 7.51 0.64
CA VAL A 216 5.11 6.38 1.17
C VAL A 216 6.62 6.68 1.34
N VAL A 217 7.13 7.78 0.75
CA VAL A 217 8.55 8.20 0.79
C VAL A 217 8.71 9.57 1.45
#